data_AF-A0A812VDR4-F1
#
_entry.id   AF-A0A812VDR4-F1
#
_cell.length_a   1.000
_cell.length_b   1.000
_cell.length_c   1.000
_cell.angle_alpha   90.00
_cell.angle_beta   90.00
_cell.angle_gamma   90.00
#
_symmetry.space_group_name_H-M   'P 1'
#
loop_
_entity.id
_entity.type
_entity.pdbx_description
1 polymer ?
#
loop_
_entity_poly.entity_id
_entity_poly.type
_entity_poly.pdbx_seq_one_letter_code
_entity_poly.pdbx_strand_id
1 'polypeptide(L)'
;KKIKTCPDAYAIFETEASRDAAVEAAEASGGVEFHGNTLRLNASRVEPQTVQWKNCANTDLVVKAKRIAMGMCIMFAGLALWVVAFYLPYAWFTLTFNYSYGQEPGFVAGMTFSMVVVAGNALMYLVCSEVADRTRFIYIDDREVCYMLLYCFACVFNVALDLITTYMVAYRVNVGLRMKTYDGTLLSNLQSFSDRFESYAMQRTLANNLYAYAFPATFLIPFLIEPIATIYAPYKIMVMIVRTQPHIKGFMAENLLGGLVFDLSRYADLMLDAMIAVLIFFFPGGFNIQMFLGMALSHVYIYAFDHYRVLRSIQCCNYTDKMVDWWSQWLMAIPCGCMLACFVFKANCQPGYFCMEGDEMVTACSLAFFAHIFLHTLLLKFVVPKFGLTGDSDGADTNTYKECSQRLACSWFTANPVYCLRSQYVYKHSPPCTYYLPGKEHLIEKNEEIGLYFQDCPAKEE
;
A
#
# COMPACT_ATOMS: atom_id res chain seq x y z
N LYS A 1 19.60 23.23 -29.17
CA LYS A 1 18.80 23.31 -27.92
C LYS A 1 19.74 22.93 -26.77
N LYS A 2 19.84 23.73 -25.69
CA LYS A 2 20.56 23.30 -24.47
C LYS A 2 19.76 22.16 -23.83
N ILE A 3 20.38 20.99 -23.67
CA ILE A 3 19.78 19.86 -22.96
C ILE A 3 19.75 20.22 -21.47
N LYS A 4 18.57 20.19 -20.85
CA LYS A 4 18.45 20.35 -19.40
C LYS A 4 18.74 19.00 -18.75
N THR A 5 19.73 18.94 -17.88
CA THR A 5 20.12 17.73 -17.14
C THR A 5 19.42 17.65 -15.79
N CYS A 6 19.28 16.45 -15.24
CA CYS A 6 18.88 16.23 -13.85
C CYS A 6 19.88 16.95 -12.91
N PRO A 7 19.44 17.51 -11.77
CA PRO A 7 20.36 18.03 -10.75
C PRO A 7 21.20 16.93 -10.07
N ASP A 8 20.73 15.69 -10.12
CA ASP A 8 21.34 14.57 -9.42
C ASP A 8 22.26 13.75 -10.34
N ALA A 9 23.37 13.27 -9.79
CA ALA A 9 24.32 12.36 -10.43
C ALA A 9 24.74 11.27 -9.44
N TYR A 10 25.02 10.08 -9.96
CA TYR A 10 25.49 8.95 -9.16
C TYR A 10 26.99 8.75 -9.39
N ALA A 11 27.76 8.81 -8.30
CA ALA A 11 29.19 8.51 -8.29
C ALA A 11 29.37 7.09 -7.72
N ILE A 12 30.12 6.27 -8.45
CA ILE A 12 30.38 4.87 -8.09
C ILE A 12 31.81 4.77 -7.57
N PHE A 13 31.96 4.12 -6.43
CA PHE A 13 33.23 3.94 -5.76
C PHE A 13 33.62 2.46 -5.75
N GLU A 14 34.90 2.18 -5.55
CA GLU A 14 35.41 0.81 -5.56
C GLU A 14 34.88 -0.01 -4.37
N THR A 15 34.77 0.60 -3.19
CA THR A 15 34.27 -0.04 -1.97
C THR A 15 33.31 0.88 -1.19
N GLU A 16 32.47 0.30 -0.33
CA GLU A 16 31.60 1.04 0.57
C GLU A 16 32.38 2.01 1.47
N ALA A 17 33.47 1.55 2.08
CA ALA A 17 34.37 2.36 2.89
C ALA A 17 34.92 3.58 2.13
N SER A 18 35.27 3.43 0.84
CA SER A 18 35.76 4.55 0.04
C SER A 18 34.66 5.56 -0.30
N ARG A 19 33.42 5.11 -0.47
CA ARG A 19 32.25 5.97 -0.64
C ARG A 19 31.94 6.72 0.66
N ASP A 20 31.96 6.04 1.80
CA ASP A 20 31.65 6.67 3.10
C ASP A 20 32.72 7.70 3.49
N ALA A 21 34.00 7.39 3.27
CA ALA A 21 35.10 8.34 3.45
C ALA A 21 34.94 9.58 2.54
N ALA A 22 34.47 9.40 1.30
CA ALA A 22 34.21 10.52 0.39
C ALA A 22 33.02 11.38 0.85
N VAL A 23 31.95 10.76 1.34
CA VAL A 23 30.78 11.45 1.91
C VAL A 23 31.19 12.25 3.14
N GLU A 24 31.92 11.64 4.09
CA GLU A 24 32.41 12.29 5.30
C GLU A 24 33.33 13.48 4.97
N ALA A 25 34.25 13.30 4.02
CA ALA A 25 35.13 14.38 3.57
C ALA A 25 34.35 15.54 2.91
N ALA A 26 33.31 15.23 2.12
CA ALA A 26 32.45 16.24 1.52
C ALA A 26 31.62 16.99 2.57
N GLU A 27 31.08 16.30 3.58
CA GLU A 27 30.35 16.93 4.68
C GLU A 27 31.27 17.84 5.52
N ALA A 28 32.46 17.36 5.87
CA ALA A 28 33.44 18.12 6.64
C ALA A 28 33.93 19.39 5.92
N SER A 29 33.98 19.37 4.59
CA SER A 29 34.39 20.51 3.76
C SER A 29 33.22 21.45 3.40
N GLY A 30 31.99 21.14 3.81
CA GLY A 30 30.80 21.92 3.46
C GLY A 30 30.27 21.66 2.03
N GLY A 31 30.79 20.64 1.35
CA GLY A 31 30.41 20.20 0.02
C GLY A 31 31.57 20.20 -0.98
N VAL A 32 31.28 19.76 -2.22
CA VAL A 32 32.27 19.68 -3.31
C VAL A 32 32.04 20.84 -4.28
N GLU A 33 33.01 21.75 -4.39
CA GLU A 33 32.93 22.87 -5.33
C GLU A 33 33.10 22.40 -6.79
N PHE A 34 32.10 22.70 -7.64
CA PHE A 34 32.12 22.38 -9.06
C PHE A 34 31.48 23.50 -9.89
N HIS A 35 32.27 24.11 -10.79
CA HIS A 35 31.85 25.24 -11.63
C HIS A 35 31.14 26.37 -10.86
N GLY A 36 31.63 26.71 -9.67
CA GLY A 36 31.07 27.77 -8.82
C GLY A 36 29.77 27.40 -8.11
N ASN A 37 29.41 26.11 -8.07
CA ASN A 37 28.32 25.58 -7.27
C ASN A 37 28.85 24.56 -6.27
N THR A 38 28.35 24.61 -5.05
CA THR A 38 28.64 23.63 -4.00
C THR A 38 27.72 22.41 -4.17
N LEU A 39 28.29 21.27 -4.51
CA LEU A 39 27.59 19.99 -4.63
C LEU A 39 27.51 19.31 -3.26
N ARG A 40 26.40 18.61 -3.01
CA ARG A 40 26.26 17.73 -1.85
C ARG A 40 26.48 16.29 -2.28
N LEU A 41 27.29 15.57 -1.52
CA LEU A 41 27.52 14.15 -1.71
C LEU A 41 26.84 13.42 -0.56
N ASN A 42 25.92 12.50 -0.88
CA ASN A 42 25.23 11.67 0.11
C ASN A 42 25.36 10.20 -0.31
N ALA A 43 25.41 9.29 0.67
CA ALA A 43 25.23 7.87 0.39
C ALA A 43 23.86 7.63 -0.27
N SER A 44 23.84 6.86 -1.36
CA SER A 44 22.59 6.51 -2.03
C SER A 44 21.77 5.58 -1.14
N ARG A 45 20.50 5.92 -0.91
CA ARG A 45 19.55 5.03 -0.20
C ARG A 45 18.88 3.98 -1.11
N VAL A 46 19.14 4.04 -2.40
CA VAL A 46 18.47 3.23 -3.44
C VAL A 46 19.48 2.48 -4.29
N GLU A 47 19.02 1.38 -4.88
CA GLU A 47 19.76 0.61 -5.90
C GLU A 47 19.39 1.06 -7.32
N PRO A 48 20.23 0.78 -8.34
CA PRO A 48 19.96 1.21 -9.71
C PRO A 48 18.64 0.69 -10.29
N GLN A 49 18.14 -0.45 -9.78
CA GLN A 49 16.91 -1.09 -10.27
C GLN A 49 15.64 -0.32 -9.86
N THR A 50 15.70 0.43 -8.76
CA THR A 50 14.55 1.18 -8.22
C THR A 50 14.49 2.62 -8.73
N VAL A 51 15.45 3.04 -9.56
CA VAL A 51 15.47 4.36 -10.19
C VAL A 51 14.63 4.36 -11.47
N GLN A 52 13.57 5.16 -11.47
CA GLN A 52 12.79 5.46 -12.66
C GLN A 52 13.49 6.52 -13.52
N TRP A 53 14.47 6.10 -14.32
CA TRP A 53 15.30 6.99 -15.16
C TRP A 53 14.49 7.92 -16.07
N LYS A 54 13.31 7.48 -16.53
CA LYS A 54 12.35 8.30 -17.31
C LYS A 54 11.85 9.55 -16.57
N ASN A 55 11.87 9.52 -15.23
CA ASN A 55 11.42 10.60 -14.35
C ASN A 55 12.57 11.47 -13.84
N CYS A 56 13.83 11.11 -14.11
CA CYS A 56 15.01 11.91 -13.79
C CYS A 56 15.04 13.20 -14.63
N ALA A 57 14.37 14.24 -14.14
CA ALA A 57 14.25 15.52 -14.79
C ALA A 57 14.40 16.66 -13.79
N ASN A 58 15.08 17.73 -14.19
CA ASN A 58 15.14 18.96 -13.42
C ASN A 58 13.73 19.57 -13.33
N THR A 59 13.10 19.33 -12.18
CA THR A 59 11.71 19.70 -11.90
C THR A 59 11.69 20.56 -10.67
N ASP A 60 11.21 21.79 -10.82
CA ASP A 60 11.05 22.72 -9.70
C ASP A 60 10.14 22.15 -8.61
N LEU A 61 10.43 22.49 -7.36
CA LEU A 61 9.64 22.06 -6.20
C LEU A 61 8.16 22.44 -6.35
N VAL A 62 7.88 23.61 -6.93
CA VAL A 62 6.51 24.09 -7.22
C VAL A 62 5.77 23.15 -8.18
N VAL A 63 6.46 22.64 -9.20
CA VAL A 63 5.87 21.69 -10.16
C VAL A 63 5.61 20.35 -9.48
N LYS A 64 6.54 19.87 -8.65
CA LYS A 64 6.33 18.65 -7.84
C LYS A 64 5.13 18.80 -6.90
N ALA A 65 5.07 19.89 -6.13
CA ALA A 65 3.95 20.18 -5.23
C ALA A 65 2.61 20.29 -5.99
N LYS A 66 2.60 20.93 -7.16
CA LYS A 66 1.41 21.03 -8.01
C LYS A 66 0.94 19.65 -8.50
N ARG A 67 1.87 18.75 -8.86
CA ARG A 67 1.52 17.37 -9.27
C ARG A 67 0.91 16.58 -8.13
N ILE A 68 1.50 16.66 -6.93
CA ILE A 68 0.98 16.01 -5.72
C ILE A 68 -0.42 16.56 -5.38
N ALA A 69 -0.59 17.88 -5.37
CA ALA A 69 -1.88 18.52 -5.09
C ALA A 69 -2.94 18.13 -6.14
N MET A 70 -2.59 18.11 -7.42
CA MET A 70 -3.47 17.63 -8.48
C MET A 70 -3.83 16.16 -8.30
N GLY A 71 -2.88 15.33 -7.89
CA GLY A 71 -3.09 13.93 -7.55
C GLY A 71 -4.11 13.75 -6.42
N MET A 72 -3.95 14.50 -5.32
CA MET A 72 -4.92 14.53 -4.22
C MET A 72 -6.30 14.98 -4.69
N CYS A 73 -6.39 16.04 -5.51
CA CYS A 73 -7.66 16.50 -6.07
C CYS A 73 -8.35 15.43 -6.93
N ILE A 74 -7.59 14.70 -7.75
CA ILE A 74 -8.13 13.59 -8.57
C ILE A 74 -8.65 12.47 -7.66
N MET A 75 -7.90 12.12 -6.62
CA MET A 75 -8.31 11.12 -5.63
C MET A 75 -9.62 11.53 -4.94
N PHE A 76 -9.71 12.76 -4.41
CA PHE A 76 -10.93 13.25 -3.78
C PHE A 76 -12.11 13.35 -4.76
N ALA A 77 -11.86 13.74 -6.01
CA ALA A 77 -12.89 13.74 -7.04
C ALA A 77 -13.37 12.32 -7.38
N GLY A 78 -12.46 11.35 -7.43
CA GLY A 78 -12.78 9.93 -7.62
C GLY A 78 -13.62 9.37 -6.48
N LEU A 79 -13.24 9.65 -5.23
CA LEU A 79 -14.03 9.29 -4.05
C LEU A 79 -15.39 9.98 -4.06
N ALA A 80 -15.45 11.28 -4.32
CA ALA A 80 -16.72 12.02 -4.37
C ALA A 80 -17.64 11.50 -5.46
N LEU A 81 -17.11 11.19 -6.65
CA LEU A 81 -17.85 10.57 -7.73
C LEU A 81 -18.38 9.20 -7.30
N TRP A 82 -17.55 8.36 -6.69
CA TRP A 82 -18.00 7.05 -6.22
C TRP A 82 -19.09 7.17 -5.16
N VAL A 83 -18.91 8.06 -4.19
CA VAL A 83 -19.89 8.32 -3.13
C VAL A 83 -21.21 8.79 -3.73
N VAL A 84 -21.20 9.78 -4.63
CA VAL A 84 -22.43 10.35 -5.18
C VAL A 84 -23.12 9.42 -6.18
N ALA A 85 -22.35 8.74 -7.04
CA ALA A 85 -22.91 7.94 -8.14
C ALA A 85 -23.32 6.52 -7.72
N PHE A 86 -22.62 5.92 -6.76
CA PHE A 86 -22.85 4.52 -6.39
C PHE A 86 -23.26 4.36 -4.93
N TYR A 87 -22.54 5.01 -4.00
CA TYR A 87 -22.77 4.82 -2.58
C TYR A 87 -24.09 5.44 -2.08
N LEU A 88 -24.31 6.71 -2.40
CA LEU A 88 -25.44 7.49 -1.91
C LEU A 88 -26.79 6.94 -2.41
N PRO A 89 -26.95 6.51 -3.67
CA PRO A 89 -28.16 5.82 -4.11
C PRO A 89 -28.44 4.54 -3.32
N TYR A 90 -27.41 3.75 -3.01
CA TYR A 90 -27.53 2.56 -2.18
C TYR A 90 -27.93 2.93 -0.74
N ALA A 91 -27.25 3.89 -0.13
CA ALA A 91 -27.55 4.36 1.22
C ALA A 91 -28.98 4.90 1.31
N TRP A 92 -29.42 5.65 0.30
CA TRP A 92 -30.80 6.13 0.20
C TRP A 92 -31.80 4.98 0.11
N PHE A 93 -31.60 4.02 -0.79
CA PHE A 93 -32.46 2.85 -0.93
C PHE A 93 -32.59 2.08 0.38
N THR A 94 -31.46 1.79 1.01
CA THR A 94 -31.43 1.00 2.25
C THR A 94 -32.08 1.77 3.39
N LEU A 95 -31.76 3.07 3.57
CA LEU A 95 -32.37 3.86 4.63
C LEU A 95 -33.88 4.04 4.43
N THR A 96 -34.37 4.21 3.21
CA THR A 96 -35.80 4.41 2.92
C THR A 96 -36.61 3.11 2.86
N PHE A 97 -35.96 1.94 2.99
CA PHE A 97 -36.64 0.66 3.04
C PHE A 97 -37.59 0.57 4.24
N ASN A 98 -38.73 -0.11 4.05
CA ASN A 98 -39.69 -0.29 5.12
C ASN A 98 -39.27 -1.44 6.04
N TYR A 99 -38.65 -1.10 7.16
CA TYR A 99 -38.22 -2.05 8.19
C TYR A 99 -39.33 -2.44 9.19
N SER A 100 -40.59 -2.08 8.92
CA SER A 100 -41.72 -2.46 9.78
C SER A 100 -41.81 -3.98 9.89
N TYR A 101 -42.09 -4.48 11.09
CA TYR A 101 -42.19 -5.91 11.39
C TYR A 101 -40.90 -6.71 11.11
N GLY A 102 -39.73 -6.04 11.09
CA GLY A 102 -38.44 -6.72 10.90
C GLY A 102 -38.17 -7.17 9.47
N GLN A 103 -38.82 -6.58 8.47
CA GLN A 103 -38.46 -6.82 7.09
C GLN A 103 -37.08 -6.25 6.79
N GLU A 104 -36.22 -7.05 6.17
CA GLU A 104 -34.89 -6.64 5.73
C GLU A 104 -34.78 -6.73 4.20
N PRO A 105 -33.88 -5.94 3.58
CA PRO A 105 -33.59 -6.08 2.16
C PRO A 105 -33.18 -7.52 1.85
N GLY A 106 -33.82 -8.13 0.84
CA GLY A 106 -33.53 -9.50 0.45
C GLY A 106 -32.10 -9.69 -0.07
N PHE A 107 -31.71 -10.95 -0.27
CA PHE A 107 -30.36 -11.34 -0.71
C PHE A 107 -29.80 -10.53 -1.88
N VAL A 108 -30.63 -10.18 -2.87
CA VAL A 108 -30.22 -9.41 -4.06
C VAL A 108 -29.73 -8.01 -3.67
N ALA A 109 -30.38 -7.35 -2.71
CA ALA A 109 -29.95 -6.03 -2.23
C ALA A 109 -28.62 -6.11 -1.47
N GLY A 110 -28.45 -7.14 -0.63
CA GLY A 110 -27.18 -7.42 0.06
C GLY A 110 -26.03 -7.72 -0.91
N MET A 111 -26.27 -8.56 -1.93
CA MET A 111 -25.28 -8.85 -2.98
C MET A 111 -24.92 -7.61 -3.80
N THR A 112 -25.91 -6.78 -4.14
CA THR A 112 -25.69 -5.52 -4.87
C THR A 112 -24.76 -4.59 -4.08
N PHE A 113 -24.96 -4.50 -2.76
CA PHE A 113 -24.07 -3.74 -1.88
C PHE A 113 -22.64 -4.26 -1.89
N SER A 114 -22.45 -5.56 -1.64
CA SER A 114 -21.13 -6.18 -1.66
C SER A 114 -20.40 -5.92 -2.98
N MET A 115 -21.12 -5.99 -4.11
CA MET A 115 -20.53 -5.71 -5.42
C MET A 115 -20.16 -4.23 -5.61
N VAL A 116 -20.95 -3.29 -5.11
CA VAL A 116 -20.63 -1.85 -5.15
C VAL A 116 -19.37 -1.54 -4.34
N VAL A 117 -19.21 -2.17 -3.17
CA VAL A 117 -18.01 -2.03 -2.33
C VAL A 117 -16.79 -2.64 -3.03
N VAL A 118 -16.89 -3.88 -3.52
CA VAL A 118 -15.78 -4.55 -4.23
C VAL A 118 -15.37 -3.76 -5.48
N ALA A 119 -16.33 -3.31 -6.29
CA ALA A 119 -16.05 -2.50 -7.48
C ALA A 119 -15.47 -1.13 -7.10
N GLY A 120 -15.94 -0.52 -6.01
CA GLY A 120 -15.39 0.73 -5.47
C GLY A 120 -13.93 0.60 -5.08
N ASN A 121 -13.58 -0.44 -4.32
CA ASN A 121 -12.21 -0.70 -3.91
C ASN A 121 -11.32 -0.99 -5.14
N ALA A 122 -11.79 -1.80 -6.10
CA ALA A 122 -11.08 -2.05 -7.36
C ALA A 122 -10.87 -0.78 -8.21
N LEU A 123 -11.83 0.15 -8.21
CA LEU A 123 -11.68 1.44 -8.87
C LEU A 123 -10.65 2.31 -8.15
N MET A 124 -10.68 2.36 -6.82
CA MET A 124 -9.73 3.13 -6.02
C MET A 124 -8.30 2.62 -6.16
N TYR A 125 -8.12 1.29 -6.31
CA TYR A 125 -6.85 0.69 -6.70
C TYR A 125 -6.25 1.35 -7.95
N LEU A 126 -7.02 1.41 -9.03
CA LEU A 126 -6.57 2.00 -10.30
C LEU A 126 -6.33 3.51 -10.20
N VAL A 127 -7.23 4.24 -9.53
CA VAL A 127 -7.12 5.70 -9.36
C VAL A 127 -5.88 6.05 -8.54
N CYS A 128 -5.62 5.34 -7.44
CA CYS A 128 -4.46 5.61 -6.58
C CYS A 128 -3.15 5.28 -7.30
N SER A 129 -3.10 4.17 -8.05
CA SER A 129 -1.93 3.79 -8.85
C SER A 129 -1.61 4.85 -9.92
N GLU A 130 -2.63 5.31 -10.66
CA GLU A 130 -2.47 6.36 -11.67
C GLU A 130 -2.05 7.70 -11.06
N VAL A 131 -2.57 8.06 -9.89
CA VAL A 131 -2.17 9.27 -9.16
C VAL A 131 -0.69 9.19 -8.72
N ALA A 132 -0.26 8.05 -8.21
CA ALA A 132 1.12 7.82 -7.81
C ALA A 132 2.07 7.93 -9.02
N ASP A 133 1.70 7.36 -10.17
CA ASP A 133 2.49 7.43 -11.41
C ASP A 133 2.55 8.85 -12.00
N ARG A 134 1.44 9.60 -11.95
CA ARG A 134 1.41 11.01 -12.41
C ARG A 134 2.24 11.95 -11.57
N THR A 135 2.52 11.59 -10.32
CA THR A 135 3.41 12.37 -9.46
C THR A 135 4.85 12.34 -9.96
N ARG A 136 5.23 11.30 -10.73
CA ARG A 136 6.55 11.09 -11.34
C ARG A 136 7.68 11.08 -10.30
N PHE A 137 7.54 10.22 -9.30
CA PHE A 137 8.64 9.94 -8.38
C PHE A 137 9.85 9.38 -9.14
N ILE A 138 11.05 9.77 -8.70
CA ILE A 138 12.30 9.26 -9.27
C ILE A 138 12.56 7.84 -8.79
N TYR A 139 12.12 7.50 -7.57
CA TYR A 139 12.33 6.22 -6.94
C TYR A 139 11.02 5.41 -6.87
N ILE A 140 11.10 4.11 -7.12
CA ILE A 140 9.96 3.19 -7.01
C ILE A 140 9.45 3.16 -5.57
N ASP A 141 10.34 3.11 -4.58
CA ASP A 141 9.95 3.04 -3.16
C ASP A 141 9.05 4.22 -2.74
N ASP A 142 9.37 5.45 -3.18
CA ASP A 142 8.53 6.63 -2.90
C ASP A 142 7.15 6.55 -3.57
N ARG A 143 7.10 5.98 -4.78
CA ARG A 143 5.86 5.75 -5.54
C ARG A 143 5.00 4.72 -4.83
N GLU A 144 5.57 3.62 -4.35
CA GLU A 144 4.87 2.58 -3.60
C GLU A 144 4.34 3.09 -2.25
N VAL A 145 5.14 3.89 -1.50
CA VAL A 145 4.65 4.52 -0.26
C VAL A 145 3.45 5.43 -0.54
N CYS A 146 3.56 6.28 -1.56
CA CYS A 146 2.47 7.18 -1.92
C CYS A 146 1.20 6.41 -2.31
N TYR A 147 1.36 5.37 -3.13
CA TYR A 147 0.28 4.49 -3.55
C TYR A 147 -0.39 3.78 -2.36
N MET A 148 0.41 3.14 -1.49
CA MET A 148 -0.07 2.44 -0.30
C MET A 148 -0.84 3.38 0.63
N LEU A 149 -0.31 4.57 0.92
CA LEU A 149 -0.96 5.54 1.82
C LEU A 149 -2.28 6.06 1.25
N LEU A 150 -2.31 6.41 -0.05
CA LEU A 150 -3.52 6.89 -0.71
C LEU A 150 -4.61 5.81 -0.76
N TYR A 151 -4.23 4.58 -1.10
CA TYR A 151 -5.15 3.46 -1.15
C TYR A 151 -5.68 3.09 0.25
N CYS A 152 -4.81 3.03 1.26
CA CYS A 152 -5.21 2.81 2.65
C CYS A 152 -6.21 3.89 3.12
N PHE A 153 -5.92 5.16 2.85
CA PHE A 153 -6.83 6.26 3.17
C PHE A 153 -8.21 6.10 2.49
N ALA A 154 -8.23 5.78 1.20
CA ALA A 154 -9.47 5.58 0.45
C ALA A 154 -10.31 4.43 1.04
N CYS A 155 -9.69 3.30 1.37
CA CYS A 155 -10.36 2.16 1.99
C CYS A 155 -10.87 2.48 3.40
N VAL A 156 -10.07 3.14 4.25
CA VAL A 156 -10.51 3.56 5.60
C VAL A 156 -11.67 4.54 5.51
N PHE A 157 -11.64 5.48 4.56
CA PHE A 157 -12.75 6.41 4.33
C PHE A 157 -14.03 5.66 3.92
N ASN A 158 -13.93 4.69 3.00
CA ASN A 158 -15.07 3.86 2.60
C ASN A 158 -15.63 3.06 3.79
N VAL A 159 -14.76 2.41 4.57
CA VAL A 159 -15.18 1.67 5.77
C VAL A 159 -15.85 2.59 6.78
N ALA A 160 -15.37 3.81 6.98
CA ALA A 160 -16.01 4.78 7.87
C ALA A 160 -17.44 5.13 7.43
N LEU A 161 -17.65 5.36 6.12
CA LEU A 161 -18.99 5.56 5.57
C LEU A 161 -19.88 4.33 5.76
N ASP A 162 -19.34 3.14 5.52
CA ASP A 162 -20.04 1.87 5.74
C ASP A 162 -20.47 1.66 7.18
N LEU A 163 -19.61 1.98 8.15
CA LEU A 163 -19.96 1.90 9.56
C LEU A 163 -21.09 2.88 9.94
N ILE A 164 -21.08 4.11 9.39
CA ILE A 164 -22.16 5.09 9.59
C ILE A 164 -23.48 4.58 9.02
N THR A 165 -23.47 4.12 7.77
CA THR A 165 -24.68 3.57 7.12
C THR A 165 -25.17 2.34 7.87
N THR A 166 -24.28 1.43 8.25
CA THR A 166 -24.60 0.23 9.03
C THR A 166 -25.25 0.58 10.37
N TYR A 167 -24.74 1.59 11.07
CA TYR A 167 -25.34 2.09 12.30
C TYR A 167 -26.76 2.62 12.08
N MET A 168 -26.95 3.45 11.05
CA MET A 168 -28.26 4.04 10.76
C MET A 168 -29.29 2.98 10.35
N VAL A 169 -28.87 1.96 9.59
CA VAL A 169 -29.71 0.82 9.20
C VAL A 169 -30.07 -0.02 10.42
N ALA A 170 -29.08 -0.39 11.24
CA ALA A 170 -29.31 -1.14 12.47
C ALA A 170 -30.30 -0.43 13.41
N TYR A 171 -30.20 0.90 13.51
CA TYR A 171 -31.14 1.71 14.28
C TYR A 171 -32.56 1.63 13.73
N ARG A 172 -32.75 1.81 12.42
CA ARG A 172 -34.09 1.73 11.79
C ARG A 172 -34.72 0.34 11.91
N VAL A 173 -33.93 -0.72 11.74
CA VAL A 173 -34.38 -2.12 11.94
C VAL A 173 -34.87 -2.32 13.37
N ASN A 174 -34.06 -1.97 14.36
CA ASN A 174 -34.41 -2.18 15.77
C ASN A 174 -35.59 -1.31 16.23
N VAL A 175 -35.74 -0.09 15.70
CA VAL A 175 -36.93 0.75 15.92
C VAL A 175 -38.17 0.13 15.27
N GLY A 176 -38.06 -0.37 14.04
CA GLY A 176 -39.16 -1.06 13.33
C GLY A 176 -39.64 -2.33 14.04
N LEU A 177 -38.73 -3.02 14.73
CA LEU A 177 -39.02 -4.17 15.60
C LEU A 177 -39.55 -3.78 16.99
N ARG A 178 -39.63 -2.49 17.31
CA ARG A 178 -40.03 -1.96 18.64
C ARG A 178 -39.17 -2.53 19.77
N MET A 179 -37.87 -2.67 19.53
CA MET A 179 -36.91 -3.14 20.53
C MET A 179 -36.84 -2.16 21.71
N LYS A 180 -36.74 -2.73 22.91
CA LYS A 180 -36.64 -2.01 24.17
C LYS A 180 -35.28 -2.24 24.81
N THR A 181 -34.80 -1.25 25.56
CA THR A 181 -33.66 -1.36 26.47
C THR A 181 -34.03 -2.21 27.70
N TYR A 182 -33.04 -2.50 28.55
CA TYR A 182 -33.20 -3.38 29.72
C TYR A 182 -34.20 -2.82 30.77
N ASP A 183 -34.36 -1.50 30.82
CA ASP A 183 -35.30 -0.76 31.66
C ASP A 183 -36.71 -0.66 31.03
N GLY A 184 -36.91 -1.19 29.82
CA GLY A 184 -38.19 -1.20 29.13
C GLY A 184 -38.48 0.04 28.27
N THR A 185 -37.54 0.99 28.20
CA THR A 185 -37.64 2.17 27.34
C THR A 185 -37.51 1.77 25.85
N LEU A 186 -38.32 2.36 24.98
CA LEU A 186 -38.22 2.09 23.54
C LEU A 186 -36.95 2.73 22.97
N LEU A 187 -36.26 2.02 22.07
CA LEU A 187 -35.04 2.52 21.42
C LEU A 187 -35.27 3.85 20.67
N SER A 188 -36.49 4.08 20.16
CA SER A 188 -36.90 5.34 19.52
C SER A 188 -36.86 6.55 20.46
N ASN A 189 -36.98 6.33 21.77
CA ASN A 189 -37.10 7.39 22.77
C ASN A 189 -35.75 7.83 23.32
N LEU A 190 -34.68 7.07 23.07
CA LEU A 190 -33.31 7.47 23.44
C LEU A 190 -32.86 8.62 22.55
N GLN A 191 -32.36 9.72 23.15
CA GLN A 191 -31.95 10.90 22.39
C GLN A 191 -30.45 10.92 22.07
N SER A 192 -29.60 10.44 22.98
CA SER A 192 -28.15 10.48 22.79
C SER A 192 -27.64 9.32 21.92
N PHE A 193 -26.49 9.51 21.28
CA PHE A 193 -25.80 8.44 20.56
C PHE A 193 -25.29 7.36 21.51
N SER A 194 -24.70 7.75 22.65
CA SER A 194 -24.13 6.80 23.63
C SER A 194 -25.19 5.82 24.12
N ASP A 195 -26.36 6.32 24.54
CA ASP A 195 -27.44 5.46 25.07
C ASP A 195 -27.94 4.46 24.01
N ARG A 196 -28.04 4.91 22.75
CA ARG A 196 -28.43 4.05 21.63
C ARG A 196 -27.37 3.00 21.35
N PHE A 197 -26.11 3.42 21.23
CA PHE A 197 -24.99 2.55 20.90
C PHE A 197 -24.72 1.51 21.99
N GLU A 198 -24.87 1.87 23.26
CA GLU A 198 -24.69 0.97 24.40
C GLU A 198 -25.84 -0.03 24.57
N SER A 199 -27.00 0.22 23.96
CA SER A 199 -28.12 -0.71 24.02
C SER A 199 -27.75 -2.08 23.42
N TYR A 200 -28.08 -3.16 24.14
CA TYR A 200 -27.76 -4.53 23.72
C TYR A 200 -28.30 -4.88 22.33
N ALA A 201 -29.50 -4.40 21.98
CA ALA A 201 -30.11 -4.63 20.68
C ALA A 201 -29.26 -4.04 19.54
N MET A 202 -28.80 -2.79 19.70
CA MET A 202 -27.92 -2.14 18.73
C MET A 202 -26.57 -2.86 18.64
N GLN A 203 -25.93 -3.13 19.78
CA GLN A 203 -24.63 -3.80 19.78
C GLN A 203 -24.67 -5.19 19.12
N ARG A 204 -25.74 -5.96 19.35
CA ARG A 204 -25.91 -7.29 18.74
C ARG A 204 -26.06 -7.20 17.21
N THR A 205 -26.93 -6.32 16.72
CA THR A 205 -27.14 -6.14 15.27
C THR A 205 -25.88 -5.62 14.59
N LEU A 206 -25.22 -4.64 15.20
CA LEU A 206 -23.97 -4.07 14.70
C LEU A 206 -22.84 -5.12 14.65
N ALA A 207 -22.70 -5.96 15.69
CA ALA A 207 -21.71 -7.04 15.70
C ALA A 207 -21.93 -8.03 14.55
N ASN A 208 -23.18 -8.43 14.33
CA ASN A 208 -23.54 -9.36 13.26
C ASN A 208 -23.24 -8.76 11.88
N ASN A 209 -23.58 -7.49 11.68
CA ASN A 209 -23.33 -6.80 10.41
C ASN A 209 -21.84 -6.59 10.17
N LEU A 210 -21.07 -6.20 11.20
CA LEU A 210 -19.63 -6.06 11.11
C LEU A 210 -18.96 -7.41 10.79
N TYR A 211 -19.40 -8.50 11.43
CA TYR A 211 -18.90 -9.84 11.13
C TYR A 211 -19.18 -10.23 9.67
N ALA A 212 -20.41 -10.04 9.19
CA ALA A 212 -20.78 -10.36 7.82
C ALA A 212 -20.04 -9.51 6.77
N TYR A 213 -19.77 -8.24 7.09
CA TYR A 213 -18.96 -7.35 6.27
C TYR A 213 -17.49 -7.80 6.21
N ALA A 214 -16.94 -8.21 7.35
CA ALA A 214 -15.57 -8.66 7.45
C ALA A 214 -15.35 -10.02 6.77
N PHE A 215 -16.04 -11.06 7.23
CA PHE A 215 -15.87 -12.42 6.75
C PHE A 215 -17.17 -13.02 6.19
N PRO A 216 -17.15 -13.61 4.97
CA PRO A 216 -16.01 -13.74 4.06
C PRO A 216 -15.80 -12.53 3.13
N ALA A 217 -16.67 -11.51 3.22
CA ALA A 217 -16.82 -10.50 2.18
C ALA A 217 -15.60 -9.60 1.96
N THR A 218 -14.91 -9.19 3.02
CA THR A 218 -13.71 -8.34 2.92
C THR A 218 -12.44 -9.18 2.99
N PHE A 219 -12.36 -10.09 3.97
CA PHE A 219 -11.13 -10.82 4.26
C PHE A 219 -10.76 -11.86 3.20
N LEU A 220 -11.74 -12.44 2.48
CA LEU A 220 -11.49 -13.61 1.63
C LEU A 220 -11.93 -13.44 0.17
N ILE A 221 -13.17 -13.01 -0.07
CA ILE A 221 -13.75 -12.98 -1.43
C ILE A 221 -12.91 -12.17 -2.43
N PRO A 222 -12.41 -10.95 -2.11
CA PRO A 222 -11.62 -10.16 -3.06
C PRO A 222 -10.36 -10.92 -3.49
N PHE A 223 -9.68 -11.58 -2.55
CA PHE A 223 -8.46 -12.34 -2.79
C PHE A 223 -8.71 -13.65 -3.54
N LEU A 224 -9.90 -14.25 -3.44
CA LEU A 224 -10.27 -15.40 -4.29
C LEU A 224 -10.50 -14.99 -5.76
N ILE A 225 -10.96 -13.75 -5.99
CA ILE A 225 -11.20 -13.20 -7.34
C ILE A 225 -9.88 -12.72 -7.96
N GLU A 226 -8.96 -12.22 -7.14
CA GLU A 226 -7.70 -11.62 -7.57
C GLU A 226 -6.88 -12.49 -8.54
N PRO A 227 -6.64 -13.81 -8.34
CA PRO A 227 -5.92 -14.63 -9.31
C PRO A 227 -6.54 -14.63 -10.70
N ILE A 228 -7.87 -14.56 -10.78
CA ILE A 228 -8.60 -14.51 -12.04
C ILE A 228 -8.39 -13.14 -12.69
N ALA A 229 -8.55 -12.06 -11.91
CA ALA A 229 -8.50 -10.69 -12.40
C ALA A 229 -7.08 -10.21 -12.76
N THR A 230 -6.05 -10.69 -12.06
CA THR A 230 -4.67 -10.19 -12.17
C THR A 230 -3.74 -11.12 -12.95
N ILE A 231 -4.03 -12.42 -13.00
CA ILE A 231 -3.17 -13.40 -13.67
C ILE A 231 -3.91 -14.00 -14.86
N TYR A 232 -4.99 -14.74 -14.63
CA TYR A 232 -5.62 -15.55 -15.67
C TYR A 232 -6.23 -14.73 -16.79
N ALA A 233 -7.12 -13.77 -16.46
CA ALA A 233 -7.83 -12.99 -17.46
C ALA A 233 -6.89 -12.08 -18.27
N PRO A 234 -5.96 -11.30 -17.66
CA PRO A 234 -5.00 -10.50 -18.41
C PRO A 234 -4.14 -11.36 -19.33
N TYR A 235 -3.60 -12.48 -18.83
CA TYR A 235 -2.79 -13.38 -19.66
C TYR A 235 -3.56 -13.91 -20.87
N LYS A 236 -4.81 -14.38 -20.68
CA LYS A 236 -5.62 -14.88 -21.79
C LYS A 236 -5.94 -13.79 -22.81
N ILE A 237 -6.28 -12.59 -22.36
CA ILE A 237 -6.53 -11.43 -23.24
C ILE A 237 -5.26 -11.10 -24.03
N MET A 238 -4.09 -11.03 -23.38
CA MET A 238 -2.83 -10.70 -24.04
C MET A 238 -2.39 -11.79 -25.02
N VAL A 239 -2.60 -13.07 -24.70
CA VAL A 239 -2.39 -14.18 -25.65
C VAL A 239 -3.29 -14.03 -26.88
N MET A 240 -4.57 -13.67 -26.69
CA MET A 240 -5.48 -13.44 -27.83
C MET A 240 -5.01 -12.27 -28.71
N ILE A 241 -4.55 -11.17 -28.10
CA ILE A 241 -4.03 -10.00 -28.82
C ILE A 241 -2.77 -10.37 -29.61
N VAL A 242 -1.79 -11.00 -28.97
CA VAL A 242 -0.53 -11.42 -29.62
C VAL A 242 -0.80 -12.39 -30.78
N ARG A 243 -1.75 -13.32 -30.62
CA ARG A 243 -2.11 -14.27 -31.69
C ARG A 243 -2.86 -13.66 -32.87
N THR A 244 -3.62 -12.59 -32.64
CA THR A 244 -4.45 -11.95 -33.68
C THR A 244 -3.74 -10.84 -34.42
N GLN A 245 -2.65 -10.29 -33.87
CA GLN A 245 -1.93 -9.14 -34.41
C GLN A 245 -0.52 -9.52 -34.90
N PRO A 246 -0.31 -9.75 -36.21
CA PRO A 246 0.97 -10.20 -36.75
C PRO A 246 2.13 -9.22 -36.59
N HIS A 247 1.84 -7.94 -36.30
CA HIS A 247 2.85 -6.91 -36.08
C HIS A 247 3.45 -6.96 -34.66
N ILE A 248 2.79 -7.65 -33.72
CA ILE A 248 3.26 -7.83 -32.35
C ILE A 248 4.14 -9.08 -32.31
N LYS A 249 5.46 -8.91 -32.37
CA LYS A 249 6.45 -10.00 -32.38
C LYS A 249 7.64 -9.69 -31.48
N GLY A 250 8.39 -10.73 -31.12
CA GLY A 250 9.62 -10.64 -30.32
C GLY A 250 9.36 -9.91 -29.00
N PHE A 251 10.18 -8.90 -28.70
CA PHE A 251 10.14 -8.15 -27.46
C PHE A 251 8.78 -7.52 -27.11
N MET A 252 8.01 -7.05 -28.11
CA MET A 252 6.67 -6.50 -27.83
C MET A 252 5.69 -7.57 -27.34
N ALA A 253 5.76 -8.77 -27.91
CA ALA A 253 4.92 -9.89 -27.48
C ALA A 253 5.31 -10.36 -26.08
N GLU A 254 6.62 -10.47 -25.80
CA GLU A 254 7.13 -10.81 -24.48
C GLU A 254 6.66 -9.83 -23.40
N ASN A 255 6.75 -8.51 -23.66
CA ASN A 255 6.27 -7.49 -22.71
C ASN A 255 4.76 -7.57 -22.45
N LEU A 256 3.95 -7.88 -23.47
CA LEU A 256 2.50 -8.02 -23.30
C LEU A 256 2.12 -9.28 -22.52
N LEU A 257 2.91 -10.34 -22.64
CA LEU A 257 2.72 -11.59 -21.91
C LEU A 257 3.39 -11.60 -20.53
N GLY A 258 4.16 -10.55 -20.21
CA GLY A 258 4.78 -10.36 -18.91
C GLY A 258 3.75 -10.31 -17.79
N GLY A 259 4.09 -10.90 -16.64
CA GLY A 259 3.26 -10.82 -15.45
C GLY A 259 3.12 -9.38 -14.95
N LEU A 260 1.98 -9.07 -14.32
CA LEU A 260 1.82 -7.80 -13.62
C LEU A 260 2.85 -7.69 -12.48
N VAL A 261 3.39 -6.49 -12.31
CA VAL A 261 4.34 -6.20 -11.23
C VAL A 261 3.66 -6.46 -9.88
N PHE A 262 4.40 -7.03 -8.94
CA PHE A 262 3.91 -7.15 -7.57
C PHE A 262 4.02 -5.78 -6.90
N ASP A 263 2.88 -5.15 -6.65
CA ASP A 263 2.84 -3.87 -5.94
C ASP A 263 2.74 -4.09 -4.42
N LEU A 264 3.07 -3.05 -3.65
CA LEU A 264 3.09 -3.12 -2.20
C LEU A 264 1.74 -2.71 -1.54
N SER A 265 0.66 -2.65 -2.32
CA SER A 265 -0.67 -2.35 -1.76
C SER A 265 -1.19 -3.42 -0.79
N ARG A 266 -0.65 -4.64 -0.85
CA ARG A 266 -1.00 -5.72 0.08
C ARG A 266 -0.83 -5.31 1.54
N TYR A 267 0.12 -4.42 1.85
CA TYR A 267 0.23 -3.84 3.19
C TYR A 267 -1.03 -3.11 3.64
N ALA A 268 -1.64 -2.33 2.75
CA ALA A 268 -2.87 -1.61 3.05
C ALA A 268 -4.07 -2.55 3.22
N ASP A 269 -4.17 -3.61 2.41
CA ASP A 269 -5.21 -4.64 2.56
C ASP A 269 -5.14 -5.32 3.93
N LEU A 270 -3.96 -5.84 4.29
CA LEU A 270 -3.77 -6.54 5.57
C LEU A 270 -3.98 -5.60 6.77
N MET A 271 -3.60 -4.33 6.62
CA MET A 271 -3.87 -3.30 7.62
C MET A 271 -5.38 -3.06 7.78
N LEU A 272 -6.11 -2.98 6.67
CA LEU A 272 -7.57 -2.80 6.67
C LEU A 272 -8.27 -3.97 7.38
N ASP A 273 -7.85 -5.21 7.09
CA ASP A 273 -8.38 -6.40 7.75
C ASP A 273 -8.21 -6.33 9.26
N ALA A 274 -7.00 -5.97 9.72
CA ALA A 274 -6.71 -5.79 11.14
C ALA A 274 -7.57 -4.67 11.75
N MET A 275 -7.70 -3.53 11.07
CA MET A 275 -8.55 -2.42 11.52
C MET A 275 -10.02 -2.84 11.67
N ILE A 276 -10.58 -3.57 10.71
CA ILE A 276 -11.97 -4.05 10.77
C ILE A 276 -12.13 -5.09 11.89
N ALA A 277 -11.19 -6.03 12.01
CA ALA A 277 -11.24 -7.09 13.00
C ALA A 277 -11.27 -6.54 14.44
N VAL A 278 -10.44 -5.54 14.76
CA VAL A 278 -10.39 -4.98 16.12
C VAL A 278 -11.65 -4.22 16.53
N LEU A 279 -12.43 -3.71 15.56
CA LEU A 279 -13.71 -3.05 15.85
C LEU A 279 -14.75 -4.00 16.44
N ILE A 280 -14.61 -5.33 16.23
CA ILE A 280 -15.52 -6.31 16.83
C ILE A 280 -15.50 -6.25 18.36
N PHE A 281 -14.37 -5.81 18.95
CA PHE A 281 -14.21 -5.70 20.39
C PHE A 281 -15.07 -4.61 21.04
N PHE A 282 -15.60 -3.65 20.26
CA PHE A 282 -16.62 -2.73 20.80
C PHE A 282 -17.91 -3.47 21.14
N PHE A 283 -18.19 -4.60 20.51
CA PHE A 283 -19.44 -5.35 20.67
C PHE A 283 -19.30 -6.55 21.64
N PRO A 284 -20.42 -7.17 22.06
CA PRO A 284 -20.39 -8.40 22.86
C PRO A 284 -19.67 -9.54 22.14
N GLY A 285 -18.93 -10.36 22.89
CA GLY A 285 -17.93 -11.29 22.35
C GLY A 285 -18.43 -12.50 21.55
N GLY A 286 -19.70 -12.54 21.16
CA GLY A 286 -20.31 -13.68 20.44
C GLY A 286 -19.63 -14.01 19.11
N PHE A 287 -19.02 -13.02 18.45
CA PHE A 287 -18.37 -13.17 17.14
C PHE A 287 -16.84 -13.09 17.18
N ASN A 288 -16.22 -12.86 18.34
CA ASN A 288 -14.77 -12.60 18.42
C ASN A 288 -13.96 -13.76 17.85
N ILE A 289 -14.20 -14.99 18.32
CA ILE A 289 -13.45 -16.17 17.85
C ILE A 289 -13.67 -16.39 16.35
N GLN A 290 -14.91 -16.23 15.87
CA GLN A 290 -15.23 -16.41 14.46
C GLN A 290 -14.56 -15.36 13.57
N MET A 291 -14.51 -14.11 14.02
CA MET A 291 -13.85 -13.00 13.32
C MET A 291 -12.36 -13.28 13.13
N PHE A 292 -11.65 -13.59 14.22
CA PHE A 292 -10.20 -13.82 14.17
C PHE A 292 -9.83 -15.15 13.49
N LEU A 293 -10.67 -16.18 13.60
CA LEU A 293 -10.48 -17.42 12.83
C LEU A 293 -10.66 -17.16 11.32
N GLY A 294 -11.70 -16.41 10.94
CA GLY A 294 -11.95 -16.01 9.55
C GLY A 294 -10.80 -15.18 8.97
N MET A 295 -10.30 -14.20 9.73
CA MET A 295 -9.13 -13.41 9.35
C MET A 295 -7.88 -14.28 9.20
N ALA A 296 -7.58 -15.15 10.18
CA ALA A 296 -6.40 -16.02 10.13
C ALA A 296 -6.42 -16.98 8.92
N LEU A 297 -7.57 -17.64 8.66
CA LEU A 297 -7.71 -18.52 7.50
C LEU A 297 -7.54 -17.75 6.18
N SER A 298 -8.08 -16.53 6.12
CA SER A 298 -7.95 -15.69 4.93
C SER A 298 -6.51 -15.24 4.71
N HIS A 299 -5.80 -14.86 5.77
CA HIS A 299 -4.38 -14.47 5.69
C HIS A 299 -3.47 -15.65 5.31
N VAL A 300 -3.78 -16.87 5.75
CA VAL A 300 -3.08 -18.08 5.28
C VAL A 300 -3.28 -18.27 3.77
N TYR A 301 -4.50 -18.06 3.26
CA TYR A 301 -4.76 -18.10 1.82
C TYR A 301 -3.99 -17.02 1.06
N ILE A 302 -4.06 -15.77 1.52
CA ILE A 302 -3.37 -14.62 0.91
C ILE A 302 -1.86 -14.90 0.86
N TYR A 303 -1.27 -15.37 1.96
CA TYR A 303 0.14 -15.74 2.01
C TYR A 303 0.49 -16.83 0.99
N ALA A 304 -0.31 -17.90 0.91
CA ALA A 304 -0.07 -18.98 -0.05
C ALA A 304 -0.18 -18.49 -1.51
N PHE A 305 -1.14 -17.61 -1.79
CA PHE A 305 -1.32 -17.01 -3.10
C PHE A 305 -0.19 -16.06 -3.48
N ASP A 306 0.20 -15.14 -2.58
CA ASP A 306 1.30 -14.22 -2.83
C ASP A 306 2.64 -14.96 -2.95
N HIS A 307 2.84 -16.01 -2.16
CA HIS A 307 4.00 -16.88 -2.32
C HIS A 307 4.04 -17.54 -3.71
N TYR A 308 2.90 -18.03 -4.20
CA TYR A 308 2.79 -18.51 -5.58
C TYR A 308 3.09 -17.41 -6.60
N ARG A 309 2.55 -16.20 -6.43
CA ARG A 309 2.80 -15.06 -7.33
C ARG A 309 4.29 -14.76 -7.43
N VAL A 310 4.96 -14.64 -6.29
CA VAL A 310 6.39 -14.33 -6.20
C VAL A 310 7.24 -15.39 -6.91
N LEU A 311 6.90 -16.66 -6.74
CA LEU A 311 7.69 -17.76 -7.32
C LEU A 311 7.37 -18.07 -8.79
N ARG A 312 6.14 -17.78 -9.26
CA ARG A 312 5.64 -18.32 -10.53
C ARG A 312 5.02 -17.32 -11.50
N SER A 313 4.61 -16.14 -11.03
CA SER A 313 3.84 -15.20 -11.85
C SER A 313 4.59 -13.91 -12.16
N ILE A 314 5.42 -13.43 -11.25
CA ILE A 314 6.07 -12.12 -11.39
C ILE A 314 7.50 -12.29 -11.89
N GLN A 315 8.02 -11.28 -12.59
CA GLN A 315 9.37 -11.34 -13.17
C GLN A 315 10.46 -11.04 -12.13
N CYS A 316 10.26 -10.03 -11.29
CA CYS A 316 11.19 -9.64 -10.23
C CYS A 316 10.48 -8.87 -9.11
N CYS A 317 11.07 -8.90 -7.91
CA CYS A 317 10.73 -8.06 -6.76
C CYS A 317 11.98 -7.29 -6.35
N ASN A 318 11.99 -5.98 -6.57
CA ASN A 318 13.13 -5.12 -6.25
C ASN A 318 12.71 -4.10 -5.20
N TYR A 319 13.03 -4.38 -3.93
CA TYR A 319 12.77 -3.49 -2.81
C TYR A 319 14.10 -3.10 -2.19
N THR A 320 14.35 -1.79 -2.07
CA THR A 320 15.67 -1.29 -1.64
C THR A 320 15.60 -0.55 -0.32
N ASP A 321 14.51 0.18 -0.09
CA ASP A 321 14.29 0.95 1.12
C ASP A 321 13.24 0.28 2.03
N LYS A 322 13.40 0.46 3.33
CA LYS A 322 12.44 0.00 4.37
C LYS A 322 11.29 0.99 4.57
N MET A 323 11.15 1.99 3.70
CA MET A 323 10.16 3.06 3.85
C MET A 323 8.72 2.53 3.92
N VAL A 324 8.35 1.60 3.03
CA VAL A 324 7.00 1.03 3.04
C VAL A 324 6.74 0.29 4.35
N ASP A 325 7.70 -0.51 4.82
CA ASP A 325 7.63 -1.21 6.11
C ASP A 325 7.49 -0.23 7.28
N TRP A 326 8.25 0.87 7.26
CA TRP A 326 8.17 1.89 8.31
C TRP A 326 6.79 2.54 8.36
N TRP A 327 6.23 2.92 7.21
CA TRP A 327 4.88 3.49 7.12
C TRP A 327 3.80 2.48 7.50
N SER A 328 3.97 1.22 7.12
CA SER A 328 3.09 0.13 7.53
C SER A 328 3.09 -0.07 9.05
N GLN A 329 4.28 -0.10 9.68
CA GLN A 329 4.40 -0.16 11.15
C GLN A 329 3.74 1.04 11.82
N TRP A 330 3.92 2.25 11.27
CA TRP A 330 3.27 3.43 11.80
C TRP A 330 1.73 3.38 11.66
N LEU A 331 1.21 2.91 10.52
CA LEU A 331 -0.23 2.72 10.31
C LEU A 331 -0.83 1.68 11.27
N MET A 332 -0.06 0.69 11.72
CA MET A 332 -0.49 -0.30 12.74
C MET A 332 -0.83 0.36 14.09
N ALA A 333 -0.36 1.58 14.33
CA ALA A 333 -0.77 2.34 15.52
C ALA A 333 -2.28 2.62 15.55
N ILE A 334 -2.95 2.65 14.40
CA ILE A 334 -4.40 2.88 14.29
C ILE A 334 -5.20 1.70 14.86
N PRO A 335 -5.09 0.44 14.35
CA PRO A 335 -5.80 -0.69 14.93
C PRO A 335 -5.41 -0.93 16.39
N CYS A 336 -4.14 -0.78 16.76
CA CYS A 336 -3.72 -0.90 18.16
C CYS A 336 -4.32 0.19 19.06
N GLY A 337 -4.42 1.43 18.57
CA GLY A 337 -5.12 2.51 19.25
C GLY A 337 -6.61 2.21 19.42
N CYS A 338 -7.25 1.66 18.38
CA CYS A 338 -8.65 1.21 18.46
C CYS A 338 -8.83 0.13 19.52
N MET A 339 -7.92 -0.84 19.61
CA MET A 339 -7.94 -1.86 20.66
C MET A 339 -7.86 -1.25 22.06
N LEU A 340 -7.01 -0.24 22.27
CA LEU A 340 -6.93 0.46 23.55
C LEU A 340 -8.24 1.21 23.87
N ALA A 341 -8.85 1.85 22.87
CA ALA A 341 -10.16 2.48 23.02
C ALA A 341 -11.25 1.43 23.39
N CYS A 342 -11.25 0.27 22.74
CA CYS A 342 -12.13 -0.86 23.09
C CYS A 342 -11.91 -1.31 24.54
N PHE A 343 -10.65 -1.39 24.99
CA PHE A 343 -10.33 -1.75 26.36
C PHE A 343 -10.91 -0.73 27.36
N VAL A 344 -10.70 0.57 27.12
CA VAL A 344 -11.29 1.64 27.96
C VAL A 344 -12.81 1.54 28.00
N PHE A 345 -13.44 1.33 26.84
CA PHE A 345 -14.90 1.17 26.73
C PHE A 345 -15.41 -0.04 27.51
N LYS A 346 -14.76 -1.20 27.39
CA LYS A 346 -15.20 -2.46 28.03
C LYS A 346 -14.86 -2.54 29.52
N ALA A 347 -13.76 -1.91 29.94
CA ALA A 347 -13.36 -1.86 31.34
C ALA A 347 -14.21 -0.88 32.16
N ASN A 348 -14.96 0.02 31.51
CA ASN A 348 -15.82 0.96 32.19
C ASN A 348 -16.81 0.28 33.15
N CYS A 349 -16.92 0.82 34.35
CA CYS A 349 -17.77 0.32 35.44
C CYS A 349 -17.48 -1.13 35.87
N GLN A 350 -16.37 -1.74 35.43
CA GLN A 350 -15.89 -3.00 36.01
C GLN A 350 -15.26 -2.75 37.39
N PRO A 351 -15.28 -3.73 38.31
CA PRO A 351 -14.63 -3.59 39.61
C PRO A 351 -13.15 -3.17 39.46
N GLY A 352 -12.79 -2.04 40.08
CA GLY A 352 -11.42 -1.49 40.03
C GLY A 352 -11.15 -0.48 38.90
N TYR A 353 -12.14 -0.16 38.07
CA TYR A 353 -12.04 0.84 37.00
C TYR A 353 -13.02 2.00 37.22
N PHE A 354 -12.80 3.10 36.50
CA PHE A 354 -13.71 4.25 36.50
C PHE A 354 -15.05 3.89 35.85
N CYS A 355 -16.11 4.61 36.24
CA CYS A 355 -17.44 4.50 35.64
C CYS A 355 -17.82 5.88 35.10
N MET A 356 -17.66 6.05 33.79
CA MET A 356 -17.96 7.26 33.02
C MET A 356 -19.20 7.00 32.17
N GLU A 357 -20.04 8.01 31.97
CA GLU A 357 -21.27 7.91 31.18
C GLU A 357 -21.28 8.96 30.06
N GLY A 358 -21.99 8.66 28.98
CA GLY A 358 -22.23 9.60 27.88
C GLY A 358 -20.95 10.13 27.21
N ASP A 359 -20.89 11.45 27.01
CA ASP A 359 -19.80 12.10 26.26
C ASP A 359 -18.42 11.97 26.93
N GLU A 360 -18.37 11.77 28.25
CA GLU A 360 -17.12 11.54 28.98
C GLU A 360 -16.46 10.22 28.55
N MET A 361 -17.28 9.18 28.33
CA MET A 361 -16.81 7.89 27.81
C MET A 361 -16.21 8.03 26.41
N VAL A 362 -16.93 8.69 25.51
CA VAL A 362 -16.48 8.92 24.13
C VAL A 362 -15.17 9.71 24.12
N THR A 363 -15.06 10.72 24.98
CA THR A 363 -13.84 11.53 25.14
C THR A 363 -12.68 10.69 25.67
N ALA A 364 -12.91 9.84 26.67
CA ALA A 364 -11.88 8.96 27.24
C ALA A 364 -11.37 7.94 26.20
N CYS A 365 -12.26 7.31 25.44
CA CYS A 365 -11.90 6.41 24.34
C CYS A 365 -11.09 7.13 23.25
N SER A 366 -11.50 8.35 22.88
CA SER A 366 -10.80 9.17 21.88
C SER A 366 -9.40 9.57 22.36
N LEU A 367 -9.29 10.01 23.62
CA LEU A 367 -8.01 10.36 24.22
C LEU A 367 -7.08 9.14 24.28
N ALA A 368 -7.58 7.98 24.67
CA ALA A 368 -6.81 6.74 24.71
C ALA A 368 -6.29 6.34 23.31
N PHE A 369 -7.15 6.44 22.28
CA PHE A 369 -6.76 6.21 20.88
C PHE A 369 -5.61 7.12 20.43
N PHE A 370 -5.76 8.44 20.58
CA PHE A 370 -4.74 9.40 20.14
C PHE A 370 -3.47 9.33 21.00
N ALA A 371 -3.60 9.08 22.31
CA ALA A 371 -2.46 8.88 23.19
C ALA A 371 -1.65 7.64 22.79
N HIS A 372 -2.32 6.55 22.40
CA HIS A 372 -1.64 5.37 21.87
C HIS A 372 -0.87 5.70 20.58
N ILE A 373 -1.51 6.35 19.59
CA ILE A 373 -0.85 6.71 18.33
C ILE A 373 0.38 7.58 18.59
N PHE A 374 0.26 8.57 19.47
CA PHE A 374 1.37 9.44 19.84
C PHE A 374 2.51 8.63 20.48
N LEU A 375 2.22 7.82 21.49
CA LEU A 375 3.22 6.98 22.15
C LEU A 375 3.86 5.99 21.17
N HIS A 376 3.07 5.31 20.36
CA HIS A 376 3.52 4.39 19.33
C HIS A 376 4.48 5.08 18.36
N THR A 377 4.14 6.29 17.90
CA THR A 377 5.01 7.10 17.03
C THR A 377 6.34 7.44 17.71
N LEU A 378 6.32 7.81 18.99
CA LEU A 378 7.55 8.07 19.76
C LEU A 378 8.41 6.81 19.90
N LEU A 379 7.78 5.66 20.17
CA LEU A 379 8.49 4.38 20.28
C LEU A 379 9.12 3.97 18.94
N LEU A 380 8.38 4.08 17.83
CA LEU A 380 8.91 3.79 16.49
C LEU A 380 10.08 4.72 16.11
N LYS A 381 10.04 6.00 16.52
CA LYS A 381 11.07 6.97 16.15
C LYS A 381 12.30 6.91 17.04
N PHE A 382 12.14 6.65 18.34
CA PHE A 382 13.22 6.82 19.33
C PHE A 382 13.66 5.52 20.02
N VAL A 383 12.82 4.48 20.02
CA VAL A 383 13.08 3.22 20.72
C VAL A 383 13.42 2.11 19.73
N VAL A 384 12.58 1.87 18.72
CA VAL A 384 12.80 0.79 17.73
C VAL A 384 14.15 0.89 17.02
N PRO A 385 14.65 2.07 16.59
CA PRO A 385 15.96 2.16 15.94
C PRO A 385 17.11 1.71 16.84
N LYS A 386 16.96 1.76 18.17
CA LYS A 386 17.99 1.29 19.11
C LYS A 386 18.10 -0.24 19.16
N PHE A 387 17.09 -0.95 18.66
CA PHE A 387 17.07 -2.41 18.54
C PHE A 387 17.26 -2.88 17.10
N GLY A 388 17.44 -1.94 16.16
CA GLY A 388 17.81 -2.29 14.80
C GLY A 388 19.18 -2.98 14.84
N LEU A 389 19.28 -4.15 14.22
CA LEU A 389 20.57 -4.73 13.91
C LEU A 389 21.31 -3.73 13.02
N THR A 390 22.31 -3.04 13.56
CA THR A 390 23.37 -2.41 12.77
C THR A 390 24.22 -3.56 12.25
N GLY A 391 23.65 -4.35 11.35
CA GLY A 391 24.40 -5.38 10.67
C GLY A 391 25.38 -4.64 9.78
N ASP A 392 26.65 -4.64 10.16
CA ASP A 392 27.74 -4.60 9.18
C ASP A 392 27.38 -5.68 8.18
N SER A 393 26.94 -5.30 6.99
CA SER A 393 26.57 -6.27 5.96
C SER A 393 27.79 -7.15 5.72
N ASP A 394 27.67 -8.46 5.95
CA ASP A 394 28.79 -9.40 5.90
C ASP A 394 29.63 -9.19 4.63
N GLY A 395 30.80 -8.56 4.78
CA GLY A 395 31.74 -8.26 3.72
C GLY A 395 31.49 -7.01 2.87
N ALA A 396 30.57 -6.11 3.24
CA ALA A 396 30.27 -4.93 2.43
C ALA A 396 31.41 -3.89 2.38
N ASP A 397 32.18 -3.76 3.47
CA ASP A 397 33.40 -2.95 3.50
C ASP A 397 34.50 -3.49 2.57
N THR A 398 34.49 -4.81 2.33
CA THR A 398 35.53 -5.51 1.56
C THR A 398 35.11 -5.85 0.13
N ASN A 399 33.82 -5.93 -0.15
CA ASN A 399 33.31 -6.24 -1.48
C ASN A 399 33.56 -5.07 -2.41
N THR A 400 34.27 -5.36 -3.49
CA THR A 400 34.54 -4.38 -4.54
C THR A 400 33.34 -4.22 -5.46
N TYR A 401 33.23 -3.05 -6.09
CA TYR A 401 32.28 -2.82 -7.17
C TYR A 401 32.42 -3.88 -8.27
N LYS A 402 33.65 -4.30 -8.57
CA LYS A 402 33.93 -5.38 -9.53
C LYS A 402 33.24 -6.69 -9.14
N GLU A 403 33.43 -7.16 -7.91
CA GLU A 403 32.81 -8.41 -7.42
C GLU A 403 31.28 -8.34 -7.41
N CYS A 404 30.72 -7.20 -7.02
CA CYS A 404 29.28 -6.97 -7.06
C CYS A 404 28.74 -6.99 -8.50
N SER A 405 29.38 -6.23 -9.41
CA SER A 405 29.00 -6.15 -10.82
C SER A 405 29.25 -7.44 -11.60
N GLN A 406 30.08 -8.37 -11.12
CA GLN A 406 30.18 -9.72 -11.71
C GLN A 406 28.93 -10.56 -11.41
N ARG A 407 28.33 -10.37 -10.24
CA ARG A 407 27.16 -11.13 -9.78
C ARG A 407 25.84 -10.53 -10.27
N LEU A 408 25.77 -9.21 -10.35
CA LEU A 408 24.54 -8.48 -10.65
C LEU A 408 24.61 -7.84 -12.05
N ALA A 409 23.66 -8.21 -12.90
CA ALA A 409 23.52 -7.66 -14.26
C ALA A 409 23.13 -6.17 -14.28
N CYS A 410 22.30 -5.77 -13.32
CA CYS A 410 21.82 -4.41 -13.20
C CYS A 410 22.79 -3.58 -12.35
N SER A 411 23.53 -2.68 -13.01
CA SER A 411 24.43 -1.71 -12.39
C SER A 411 23.95 -0.29 -12.66
N TRP A 412 24.55 0.69 -12.00
CA TRP A 412 24.30 2.11 -12.26
C TRP A 412 24.57 2.54 -13.70
N PHE A 413 25.37 1.77 -14.43
CA PHE A 413 25.65 1.98 -15.85
C PHE A 413 24.61 1.30 -16.74
N THR A 414 24.34 0.01 -16.53
CA THR A 414 23.42 -0.76 -17.39
C THR A 414 21.96 -0.38 -17.16
N ALA A 415 21.60 0.11 -15.97
CA ALA A 415 20.26 0.61 -15.67
C ALA A 415 19.97 1.98 -16.29
N ASN A 416 21.00 2.75 -16.65
CA ASN A 416 20.82 4.11 -17.16
C ASN A 416 20.78 4.11 -18.70
N PRO A 417 19.60 4.30 -19.32
CA PRO A 417 19.48 4.23 -20.78
C PRO A 417 20.27 5.34 -21.48
N VAL A 418 20.46 6.49 -20.83
CA VAL A 418 21.26 7.59 -21.39
C VAL A 418 22.74 7.23 -21.39
N TYR A 419 23.23 6.54 -20.36
CA TYR A 419 24.61 6.06 -20.33
C TYR A 419 24.85 5.00 -21.41
N CYS A 420 23.95 4.03 -21.56
CA CYS A 420 24.04 3.02 -22.63
C CYS A 420 24.12 3.65 -24.03
N LEU A 421 23.25 4.62 -24.33
CA LEU A 421 23.28 5.36 -25.59
C LEU A 421 24.60 6.15 -25.78
N ARG A 422 25.10 6.80 -24.72
CA ARG A 422 26.38 7.52 -24.78
C ARG A 422 27.54 6.58 -25.00
N SER A 423 27.54 5.41 -24.35
CA SER A 423 28.55 4.38 -24.52
C SER A 423 28.69 3.97 -25.99
N GLN A 424 27.57 3.79 -26.69
CA GLN A 424 27.56 3.38 -28.09
C GLN A 424 27.89 4.52 -29.06
N TYR A 425 27.20 5.67 -28.91
CA TYR A 425 27.22 6.71 -29.96
C TYR A 425 28.20 7.85 -29.70
N VAL A 426 28.56 8.10 -28.43
CA VAL A 426 29.43 9.23 -28.04
C VAL A 426 30.83 8.72 -27.72
N TYR A 427 30.93 7.80 -26.77
CA TYR A 427 32.21 7.26 -26.31
C TYR A 427 32.76 6.15 -27.21
N LYS A 428 31.87 5.48 -27.96
CA LYS A 428 32.21 4.40 -28.89
C LYS A 428 32.97 3.26 -28.20
N HIS A 429 32.53 2.87 -27.00
CA HIS A 429 33.09 1.72 -26.29
C HIS A 429 32.85 0.42 -27.07
N SER A 430 33.77 -0.54 -26.93
CA SER A 430 33.73 -1.83 -27.64
C SER A 430 34.01 -2.99 -26.67
N PRO A 431 33.01 -3.78 -26.27
CA PRO A 431 31.59 -3.65 -26.61
C PRO A 431 30.92 -2.46 -25.88
N PRO A 432 29.84 -1.87 -26.41
CA PRO A 432 29.12 -0.80 -25.73
C PRO A 432 28.36 -1.31 -24.50
N CYS A 433 28.03 -0.40 -23.58
CA CYS A 433 27.16 -0.71 -22.44
C CYS A 433 25.74 -1.04 -22.91
N THR A 434 25.32 -2.29 -22.75
CA THR A 434 23.97 -2.76 -23.05
C THR A 434 23.00 -2.40 -21.91
N TYR A 435 21.80 -1.96 -22.26
CA TYR A 435 20.76 -1.65 -21.28
C TYR A 435 20.25 -2.92 -20.60
N TYR A 436 20.18 -2.90 -19.27
CA TYR A 436 19.66 -4.00 -18.48
C TYR A 436 18.15 -4.16 -18.69
N LEU A 437 17.73 -5.39 -18.97
CA LEU A 437 16.33 -5.78 -19.10
C LEU A 437 16.14 -7.12 -18.38
N PRO A 438 15.22 -7.21 -17.40
CA PRO A 438 14.96 -8.45 -16.67
C PRO A 438 14.62 -9.62 -17.60
N GLY A 439 15.26 -10.76 -17.38
CA GLY A 439 15.10 -11.98 -18.21
C GLY A 439 15.91 -11.98 -19.52
N LYS A 440 16.66 -10.91 -19.80
CA LYS A 440 17.55 -10.78 -20.96
C LYS A 440 18.99 -10.48 -20.55
N GLU A 441 19.39 -10.92 -19.37
CA GLU A 441 20.72 -10.71 -18.79
C GLU A 441 21.85 -11.25 -19.68
N HIS A 442 21.60 -12.37 -20.38
CA HIS A 442 22.49 -12.97 -21.38
C HIS A 442 22.85 -12.07 -22.57
N LEU A 443 22.15 -10.95 -22.79
CA LEU A 443 22.49 -9.97 -23.83
C LEU A 443 23.52 -8.94 -23.38
N ILE A 444 23.87 -8.91 -22.08
CA ILE A 444 24.85 -7.97 -21.55
C ILE A 444 26.25 -8.48 -21.87
N GLU A 445 27.03 -7.61 -22.52
CA GLU A 445 28.41 -7.89 -22.86
C GLU A 445 29.36 -7.30 -21.82
N LYS A 446 30.35 -8.09 -21.44
CA LYS A 446 31.39 -7.70 -20.50
C LYS A 446 32.31 -6.65 -21.14
N ASN A 447 32.59 -5.56 -20.42
CA ASN A 447 33.58 -4.56 -20.80
C ASN A 447 34.25 -3.98 -19.53
N GLU A 448 35.42 -4.54 -19.19
CA GLU A 448 36.15 -4.16 -17.97
C GLU A 448 36.67 -2.72 -18.00
N GLU A 449 36.90 -2.12 -19.17
CA GLU A 449 37.42 -0.74 -19.30
C GLU A 449 36.43 0.30 -18.78
N ILE A 450 35.14 -0.03 -18.78
CA ILE A 450 34.05 0.87 -18.41
C ILE A 450 33.28 0.36 -17.19
N GLY A 451 33.86 -0.58 -16.45
CA GLY A 451 33.29 -1.11 -15.21
C GLY A 451 32.11 -2.05 -15.42
N LEU A 452 32.02 -2.75 -16.55
CA LEU A 452 31.01 -3.78 -16.81
C LEU A 452 31.63 -5.17 -16.68
N TYR A 453 31.30 -5.85 -15.58
CA TYR A 453 31.92 -7.13 -15.26
C TYR A 453 30.97 -8.35 -15.35
N PHE A 454 29.67 -8.11 -15.51
CA PHE A 454 28.66 -9.16 -15.60
C PHE A 454 28.82 -9.97 -16.89
N GLN A 455 28.66 -11.28 -16.79
CA GLN A 455 28.62 -12.20 -17.93
C GLN A 455 27.70 -13.37 -17.59
N ASP A 456 26.75 -13.66 -18.46
CA ASP A 456 25.83 -14.79 -18.33
C ASP A 456 26.02 -15.77 -19.48
N CYS A 457 25.52 -16.99 -19.31
CA CYS A 457 25.49 -17.99 -20.36
C CYS A 457 24.56 -17.53 -21.49
N PRO A 458 24.88 -17.84 -22.76
CA PRO A 458 23.94 -17.65 -23.85
C PRO A 458 22.59 -18.30 -23.55
N ALA A 459 21.50 -17.64 -23.94
CA ALA A 459 20.17 -18.24 -23.84
C ALA A 459 20.16 -19.60 -24.55
N LYS A 460 19.55 -20.60 -23.92
CA LYS A 460 19.32 -21.90 -24.55
C LYS A 460 18.40 -21.66 -25.76
N GLU A 461 18.77 -22.19 -26.92
CA GLU A 461 17.86 -22.22 -28.07
C GLU A 461 16.59 -23.01 -27.66
N GLU A 462 15.42 -22.35 -27.73
CA GLU A 462 14.11 -22.96 -27.46
C GLU A 462 13.50 -23.62 -28.71
#